data_AF-A0A939XYS4-F1
#
_entry.id   AF-A0A939XYS4-F1
#
_cell.length_a   1.000
_cell.length_b   1.000
_cell.length_c   1.000
_cell.angle_alpha   90.00
_cell.angle_beta   90.00
_cell.angle_gamma   90.00
#
_symmetry.space_group_name_H-M   'P 1'
#
loop_
_entity.id
_entity.type
_entity.pdbx_description
1 polymer ?
#
loop_
_entity_poly.entity_id
_entity_poly.type
_entity_poly.pdbx_seq_one_letter_code
_entity_poly.pdbx_strand_id
1 'polypeptide(L)' 'MKTAKILLVIGLVLCLVSAVGSNLYLTSGGKVAINEYNLAIPSGETVHMYEYRPETATKENPAPAI' A
#
# COMPACT_ATOMS: atom_id res chain seq x y z
N MET A 1 -16.11 -20.28 27.58
CA MET A 1 -15.42 -20.40 26.26
C MET A 1 -16.16 -19.75 25.07
N LYS A 2 -17.50 -19.66 25.03
CA LYS A 2 -18.22 -19.06 23.88
C LYS A 2 -17.93 -17.57 23.67
N THR A 3 -17.88 -16.78 24.74
CA THR A 3 -17.61 -15.32 24.67
C THR A 3 -16.24 -15.01 24.10
N ALA A 4 -15.20 -15.78 24.47
CA ALA A 4 -13.86 -15.62 23.93
C ALA A 4 -13.79 -15.85 22.41
N LYS A 5 -14.52 -16.85 21.89
CA LYS A 5 -14.61 -17.09 20.45
C LYS A 5 -15.33 -15.95 19.71
N ILE A 6 -16.39 -15.40 20.29
CA ILE A 6 -17.13 -14.27 19.70
C ILE A 6 -16.25 -13.02 19.66
N LEU A 7 -15.53 -12.72 20.74
CA LEU A 7 -14.59 -11.58 20.79
C LEU A 7 -13.45 -11.73 19.79
N LEU A 8 -12.94 -12.96 19.59
CA LEU A 8 -11.92 -13.24 18.58
C LEU A 8 -12.45 -12.93 17.17
N VAL A 9 -13.66 -13.41 16.83
CA VAL A 9 -14.28 -13.13 15.53
C VAL A 9 -14.49 -11.64 15.31
N ILE A 10 -15.00 -10.92 16.32
CA ILE A 10 -15.20 -9.45 16.23
C ILE A 10 -13.86 -8.74 16.02
N GLY A 11 -12.82 -9.12 16.77
CA GLY A 11 -11.47 -8.56 16.59
C GLY A 11 -10.91 -8.83 15.19
N LEU A 12 -11.10 -10.03 14.67
CA LEU A 12 -10.66 -10.39 13.32
C LEU A 12 -11.37 -9.58 12.24
N VAL A 13 -12.68 -9.37 12.39
CA VAL A 13 -13.47 -8.52 11.48
C VAL A 13 -12.97 -7.07 11.52
N LEU A 14 -12.71 -6.53 12.71
CA LEU A 14 -12.13 -5.18 12.86
C LEU A 14 -10.76 -5.05 12.19
N CYS A 15 -9.88 -6.04 12.35
CA CYS A 15 -8.58 -6.07 11.65
C CYS A 15 -8.75 -6.12 10.13
N LEU A 16 -9.67 -6.93 9.62
CA LEU A 16 -9.98 -7.00 8.18
C LEU A 16 -10.48 -5.67 7.64
N VAL A 17 -11.43 -5.03 8.32
CA VAL A 17 -11.96 -3.73 7.91
C VAL A 17 -10.87 -2.66 7.92
N SER A 18 -9.99 -2.66 8.93
CA SER A 18 -8.85 -1.74 9.01
C SER A 18 -7.86 -1.95 7.86
N ALA A 19 -7.51 -3.19 7.55
CA ALA A 19 -6.59 -3.51 6.45
C ALA A 19 -7.15 -3.10 5.08
N VAL A 20 -8.43 -3.43 4.82
CA VAL A 20 -9.10 -3.09 3.56
C VAL A 20 -9.28 -1.57 3.43
N GLY A 21 -9.71 -0.90 4.50
CA GLY A 21 -9.86 0.56 4.52
C GLY A 21 -8.54 1.29 4.28
N SER A 22 -7.47 0.82 4.94
CA SER A 22 -6.12 1.37 4.74
C SER A 22 -5.64 1.18 3.31
N ASN A 23 -5.84 -0.01 2.73
CA ASN A 23 -5.46 -0.29 1.35
C ASN A 23 -6.23 0.58 0.33
N LEU A 24 -7.55 0.73 0.53
CA LEU A 24 -8.40 1.60 -0.31
C LEU A 24 -7.98 3.06 -0.21
N TYR A 25 -7.70 3.55 0.99
CA TYR A 25 -7.26 4.93 1.19
C TYR A 25 -5.90 5.18 0.53
N LEU A 26 -4.95 4.28 0.78
CA LEU A 26 -3.57 4.40 0.34
C LEU A 26 -3.45 4.29 -1.20
N THR A 27 -4.27 3.46 -1.84
CA THR A 27 -4.32 3.32 -3.31
C THR A 27 -5.27 4.30 -4.00
N SER A 28 -5.91 5.23 -3.26
CA SER A 28 -6.97 6.10 -3.78
C SER A 28 -8.08 5.33 -4.51
N GLY A 29 -8.52 4.22 -3.92
CA GLY A 29 -9.50 3.31 -4.50
C GLY A 29 -8.99 2.52 -5.70
N GLY A 30 -7.70 2.15 -5.69
CA GLY A 30 -7.04 1.41 -6.77
C GLY A 30 -6.45 2.28 -7.89
N LYS A 31 -6.59 3.60 -7.83
CA LYS A 31 -6.12 4.52 -8.89
C LYS A 31 -4.62 4.83 -8.82
N VAL A 32 -3.98 4.51 -7.69
CA VAL A 32 -2.56 4.76 -7.44
C VAL A 32 -1.89 3.44 -7.07
N ALA A 33 -0.92 3.03 -7.88
CA ALA A 33 -0.03 1.93 -7.61
C ALA A 33 1.14 2.40 -6.72
N ILE A 34 1.51 1.57 -5.75
CA ILE A 34 2.62 1.85 -4.84
C ILE A 34 3.70 0.82 -5.11
N ASN A 35 4.81 1.27 -5.65
CA ASN A 35 5.95 0.43 -5.97
C ASN A 35 7.05 0.69 -4.94
N GLU A 36 7.52 -0.35 -4.29
CA GLU A 36 8.63 -0.30 -3.36
C GLU A 36 9.91 -0.63 -4.11
N TYR A 37 10.88 0.29 -4.09
CA TYR A 37 12.18 0.08 -4.70
C TYR A 37 13.29 0.15 -3.65
N ASN A 38 14.25 -0.76 -3.81
CA ASN A 38 15.50 -0.79 -3.07
C ASN A 38 16.62 -0.54 -4.07
N LEU A 39 17.10 0.70 -4.14
CA LEU A 39 18.12 1.10 -5.09
C LEU A 39 19.49 1.09 -4.42
N ALA A 40 20.38 0.20 -4.85
CA ALA A 40 21.78 0.24 -4.46
C ALA A 40 22.46 1.42 -5.17
N ILE A 41 23.02 2.35 -4.40
CA ILE A 41 23.77 3.48 -4.93
C ILE A 41 25.28 3.18 -4.97
N PRO A 42 26.06 3.88 -5.82
CA PRO A 42 27.49 3.59 -5.99
C PRO A 42 28.33 3.72 -4.71
N SER A 43 27.85 4.44 -3.69
CA SER A 43 28.50 4.49 -2.37
C SER A 43 28.42 3.19 -1.57
N GLY A 44 27.67 2.20 -2.07
CA GLY A 44 27.46 0.90 -1.41
C GLY A 44 26.26 0.85 -0.48
N GLU A 45 25.54 1.96 -0.32
CA GLU A 45 24.31 2.04 0.47
C GLU A 45 23.08 1.66 -0.37
N THR A 46 21.99 1.26 0.29
CA THR A 46 20.70 1.00 -0.36
C THR A 46 19.71 2.10 0.02
N VAL A 47 19.18 2.78 -0.99
CA VAL A 47 18.10 3.75 -0.82
C VAL A 47 16.77 3.03 -0.97
N HIS A 48 15.97 3.07 0.09
CA HIS A 48 14.61 2.59 0.09
C HIS A 48 13.67 3.72 -0.34
N MET A 49 12.85 3.48 -1.37
CA MET A 49 11.90 4.47 -1.88
C MET A 49 10.55 3.84 -2.18
N TYR A 50 9.50 4.61 -1.95
CA TYR A 50 8.14 4.29 -2.38
C TYR A 50 7.74 5.22 -3.52
N GLU A 51 7.40 4.66 -4.67
CA GLU A 51 6.84 5.38 -5.80
C GLU A 51 5.32 5.26 -5.77
N TYR A 52 4.64 6.40 -5.75
CA TYR A 52 3.18 6.50 -5.87
C TYR A 52 2.84 6.89 -7.31
N ARG A 53 2.54 5.90 -8.15
CA ARG A 53 2.26 6.10 -9.57
C ARG A 53 0.76 6.00 -9.86
N PRO A 54 0.12 7.01 -10.46
CA PRO A 54 -1.27 6.87 -10.90
C PRO A 54 -1.37 5.87 -12.06
N GLU A 55 -2.44 5.08 -12.12
CA GLU A 55 -2.64 4.09 -13.20
C GLU A 55 -2.73 4.71 -14.60
N THR A 56 -3.07 5.99 -14.68
CA THR A 56 -3.13 6.74 -15.95
C THR A 56 -1.76 7.12 -16.50
N ALA A 57 -0.68 6.94 -15.72
CA ALA A 57 0.68 7.21 -16.16
C ALA A 57 1.18 6.07 -17.06
N THR A 58 1.17 6.31 -18.36
CA THR A 58 1.71 5.38 -19.38
C THR A 58 2.93 5.99 -20.05
N LYS A 59 3.62 5.22 -20.90
CA LYS A 59 4.75 5.73 -21.70
C LYS A 59 4.33 6.87 -22.64
N GLU A 60 3.09 6.83 -23.11
CA GLU A 60 2.50 7.81 -24.03
C GLU A 60 1.89 9.01 -23.29
N ASN A 61 1.49 8.82 -22.02
CA ASN A 61 0.99 9.85 -21.12
C ASN A 61 1.76 9.82 -19.79
N PRO A 62 3.00 10.33 -19.75
CA PRO A 62 3.80 10.32 -18.53
C PRO A 62 3.22 11.27 -17.48
N ALA A 63 3.13 10.81 -16.24
CA ALA A 63 2.82 11.69 -15.12
C ALA A 63 4.09 12.43 -14.65
N PRO A 64 3.97 13.68 -14.17
CA PRO A 64 5.09 14.38 -13.55
C PRO A 64 5.55 13.65 -12.29
N ALA A 65 6.86 13.46 -12.16
CA ALA A 65 7.49 12.91 -10.95
C ALA A 65 7.91 14.07 -10.03
N ILE A 66 7.68 13.91 -8.72
CA ILE A 66 8.02 14.88 -7.67
C ILE A 66 8.86 14.17 -6.62
#